data_AF-A0A2T0XSX4-F1
#
_entry.id   AF-A0A2T0XSX4-F1
#
_cell.length_a   1.000
_cell.length_b   1.000
_cell.length_c   1.000
_cell.angle_alpha   90.00
_cell.angle_beta   90.00
_cell.angle_gamma   90.00
#
_symmetry.space_group_name_H-M   'P 1'
#
loop_
_entity.id
_entity.type
_entity.pdbx_description
1 polymer ?
#
loop_
_entity_poly.entity_id
_entity_poly.type
_entity_poly.pdbx_seq_one_letter_code
_entity_poly.pdbx_strand_id
1 'polypeptide(L)' 'MATYTIHINERTKTGRNLIEFLKSLKDIVTISSASGIEESLHDLRTGKVHKAKDANNLLKECLK' A
#
# COMPACT_ATOMS: atom_id res chain seq x y z
N MET A 1 3.64 1.61 27.75
CA MET A 1 3.06 2.50 26.72
C MET A 1 1.86 1.77 26.15
N ALA A 2 0.65 2.31 26.26
CA ALA A 2 -0.56 1.63 25.79
C ALA A 2 -0.80 1.98 24.32
N THR A 3 -0.99 0.97 23.48
CA THR A 3 -1.32 1.14 22.06
C THR A 3 -2.82 0.98 21.90
N TYR A 4 -3.46 1.97 21.28
CA TYR A 4 -4.89 1.94 20.98
C TYR A 4 -5.10 1.77 19.48
N THR A 5 -5.97 0.84 19.11
CA THR A 5 -6.38 0.62 17.73
C THR A 5 -7.73 1.29 17.51
N ILE A 6 -7.83 2.13 16.48
CA ILE A 6 -9.08 2.77 16.06
C ILE A 6 -9.40 2.35 14.62
N HIS A 7 -10.68 2.13 14.33
CA HIS A 7 -11.16 1.81 13.00
C HIS A 7 -11.79 3.05 12.38
N ILE A 8 -11.28 3.49 11.22
CA ILE A 8 -11.74 4.71 10.54
C ILE A 8 -12.40 4.32 9.22
N ASN A 9 -13.59 4.87 8.95
CA ASN A 9 -14.28 4.67 7.68
C ASN A 9 -13.83 5.71 6.63
N GLU A 10 -12.95 5.30 5.72
CA GLU A 10 -12.38 6.16 4.66
C GLU A 10 -13.39 6.59 3.58
N ARG A 11 -14.58 5.99 3.51
CA ARG A 11 -15.58 6.37 2.51
C ARG A 11 -16.18 7.75 2.78
N THR A 12 -16.20 8.16 4.04
CA THR A 12 -16.75 9.45 4.48
C THR A 12 -15.75 10.59 4.31
N LYS A 13 -16.24 11.81 4.02
CA LYS A 13 -15.39 13.02 3.90
C LYS A 13 -14.58 13.26 5.18
N THR A 14 -15.24 13.11 6.33
CA THR A 14 -14.61 13.24 7.65
C THR A 14 -13.53 12.18 7.87
N GLY A 15 -13.78 10.92 7.48
CA GLY A 15 -12.79 9.84 7.61
C GLY A 15 -11.54 10.06 6.76
N ARG A 16 -11.67 10.58 5.53
CA ARG A 16 -10.52 10.93 4.69
C ARG A 16 -9.69 12.06 5.30
N ASN A 17 -10.34 13.13 5.75
CA ASN A 17 -9.67 14.26 6.40
C ASN A 17 -8.94 13.82 7.67
N LEU A 18 -9.54 12.90 8.44
CA LEU A 18 -8.91 12.34 9.64
C LEU A 18 -7.65 11.55 9.29
N ILE A 19 -7.69 10.73 8.23
CA ILE A 19 -6.51 9.98 7.78
C ILE A 19 -5.42 10.90 7.25
N GLU A 20 -5.76 11.93 6.48
CA GLU A 20 -4.78 12.93 6.04
C GLU A 20 -4.12 13.64 7.21
N PHE A 21 -4.90 14.03 8.22
CA PHE A 21 -4.38 14.59 9.46
C PHE A 21 -3.44 13.61 10.18
N LEU A 22 -3.83 12.35 10.35
CA LEU A 22 -2.98 11.33 10.98
C LEU A 22 -1.69 11.06 10.18
N LYS A 23 -1.76 11.07 8.84
CA LYS A 23 -0.59 10.97 7.95
C LYS A 23 0.36 12.15 8.10
N SER A 24 -0.13 13.34 8.46
CA SER A 24 0.72 14.51 8.72
C SER A 24 1.56 14.37 10.00
N LEU A 25 1.13 13.54 10.96
CA LEU A 25 1.75 13.33 12.26
C LEU A 25 2.75 12.16 12.25
N LYS A 26 3.48 11.97 11.14
CA LYS A 26 4.27 10.78 10.72
C LYS A 26 4.99 9.95 11.82
N ASP A 27 5.36 10.55 12.94
CA ASP A 27 6.12 9.90 14.02
C ASP A 27 5.26 9.28 15.14
N ILE A 28 3.94 9.51 15.15
CA ILE A 28 3.04 9.09 16.26
C ILE A 28 2.10 7.95 15.86
N VAL A 29 1.81 7.80 14.56
CA VAL A 29 0.74 6.91 14.08
C VAL A 29 1.26 5.95 13.02
N THR A 30 1.18 4.65 13.31
CA THR A 30 1.41 3.61 12.31
C THR A 30 0.09 3.31 11.59
N ILE A 31 0.00 3.71 10.33
CA ILE A 31 -1.18 3.45 9.48
C ILE A 31 -0.89 2.19 8.66
N SER A 32 -1.59 1.10 8.97
CA SER A 32 -1.39 -0.21 8.33
C SER A 32 -2.19 -0.42 7.04
N SER A 33 -2.93 0.60 6.55
CA SER A 33 -3.60 0.51 5.27
C SER A 33 -2.60 0.75 4.14
N ALA A 34 -1.97 -0.33 3.69
CA ALA A 34 -1.35 -0.36 2.39
C ALA A 34 -2.47 -0.13 1.37
N SER A 35 -2.52 1.08 0.80
CA SER A 35 -3.29 1.27 -0.43
C SER A 35 -2.77 0.24 -1.43
N GLY A 36 -3.62 -0.37 -2.26
CA GLY A 36 -3.15 -1.34 -3.26
C GLY A 36 -2.04 -0.77 -4.17
N ILE A 37 -1.93 0.56 -4.26
CA ILE A 37 -0.83 1.28 -4.92
C ILE A 37 0.48 1.15 -4.13
N GLU A 38 0.46 1.32 -2.81
CA GLU A 38 1.65 1.18 -1.96
C GLU A 38 2.15 -0.26 -1.96
N GLU A 39 1.22 -1.22 -1.96
CA GLU A 39 1.53 -2.65 -2.09
C GLU A 39 2.10 -2.98 -3.48
N SER A 40 1.53 -2.39 -4.55
CA SER A 40 2.07 -2.51 -5.91
C SER A 40 3.46 -1.88 -6.04
N LEU A 41 3.70 -0.73 -5.38
CA LEU A 41 5.01 -0.07 -5.32
C LEU A 41 6.01 -0.89 -4.52
N HIS A 42 5.58 -1.53 -3.44
CA HIS A 42 6.38 -2.46 -2.68
C HIS A 42 6.77 -3.67 -3.54
N ASP A 43 5.82 -4.31 -4.22
CA ASP A 43 6.06 -5.45 -5.10
C ASP A 43 6.98 -5.11 -6.29
N LEU A 44 6.90 -3.88 -6.81
CA LEU A 44 7.86 -3.35 -7.78
C LEU A 44 9.28 -3.22 -7.19
N ARG A 45 9.40 -2.73 -5.94
CA ARG A 45 10.69 -2.54 -5.25
C ARG A 45 11.33 -3.85 -4.82
N THR A 46 10.54 -4.83 -4.40
CA THR A 46 11.03 -6.15 -3.97
C THR A 46 11.26 -7.11 -5.13
N GLY A 47 11.07 -6.66 -6.38
CA GLY A 47 11.35 -7.45 -7.57
C GLY A 47 10.33 -8.56 -7.85
N LYS A 48 9.15 -8.49 -7.22
CA LYS A 48 8.06 -9.45 -7.40
C LYS A 48 7.29 -9.23 -8.71
N VAL A 49 7.52 -8.08 -9.36
CA VAL A 49 6.93 -7.72 -10.66
C VAL A 49 7.92 -8.03 -11.79
N HIS A 50 7.48 -8.86 -12.73
CA HIS A 50 8.24 -9.21 -13.94
C HIS A 50 8.05 -8.16 -15.04
N LYS A 51 9.14 -7.73 -15.67
CA LYS A 51 9.11 -6.79 -16.81
C LYS A 51 9.24 -7.57 -18.10
N ALA A 52 8.14 -7.72 -18.83
CA ALA A 52 8.14 -8.37 -20.13
C ALA A 52 7.90 -7.38 -21.29
N LYS A 53 8.58 -7.59 -22.41
CA LYS A 53 8.37 -6.83 -23.67
C LYS A 53 7.08 -7.24 -24.40
N ASP A 54 6.67 -8.50 -24.24
CA ASP A 54 5.49 -9.07 -24.87
C ASP A 54 4.93 -10.22 -24.02
N ALA A 55 3.71 -10.65 -24.33
CA ALA A 55 3.00 -11.68 -23.56
C ALA A 55 3.73 -13.04 -23.54
N ASN A 56 4.41 -13.40 -24.64
CA ASN A 56 5.15 -14.65 -24.72
C ASN A 56 6.38 -14.63 -23.82
N ASN A 57 7.05 -13.49 -23.70
CA ASN A 57 8.18 -13.29 -22.81
C ASN A 57 7.77 -13.35 -21.33
N LEU A 58 6.62 -12.77 -20.97
CA LEU A 58 6.06 -12.87 -19.62
C LEU A 58 5.81 -14.33 -19.21
N LEU A 59 5.18 -15.11 -20.09
CA LEU A 59 4.91 -16.52 -19.83
C LEU A 59 6.20 -17.33 -19.64
N LYS A 60 7.25 -17.05 -20.43
CA LYS A 60 8.56 -17.71 -20.29
C LYS A 60 9.27 -17.35 -18.98
N GLU A 61 9.17 -16.12 -18.51
CA GLU A 61 9.76 -15.70 -17.24
C GLU A 61 9.04 -16.29 -16.03
N CYS A 62 7.70 -16.44 -16.10
CA CYS A 62 6.90 -17.02 -15.02
C CYS A 62 6.96 -18.56 -14.95
N LEU A 63 7.31 -19.24 -16.04
CA LEU A 63 7.35 -20.71 -16.13
C LEU A 63 8.77 -21.29 -15.92
N LYS A 64 9.74 -20.47 -15.54
CA LYS A 64 11.11 -20.88 -15.19
C LYS A 64 11.23 -21.22 -13.72
#